data_AF-A0A537VB43-F1
#
_entry.id   AF-A0A537VB43-F1
#
_cell.length_a   1.000
_cell.length_b   1.000
_cell.length_c   1.000
_cell.angle_alpha   90.00
_cell.angle_beta   90.00
_cell.angle_gamma   90.00
#
_symmetry.space_group_name_H-M   'P 1'
#
loop_
_entity.id
_entity.type
_entity.pdbx_description
1 polymer ?
#
loop_
_entity_poly.entity_id
_entity_poly.type
_entity_poly.pdbx_seq_one_letter_code
_entity_poly.pdbx_strand_id
1 'polypeptide(L)' 'MVPTPRCVMTTLPQEELPKDTGILRTAAQTNPLDFGPFVKQPCVGLYADVANGGTLSVGDEVHLG' A
#
# COMPACT_ATOMS: atom_id res chain seq x y z
N MET A 1 -6.41 -11.16 3.68
CA MET A 1 -5.54 -9.96 3.56
C MET A 1 -4.40 -10.28 2.62
N VAL A 2 -4.11 -9.39 1.68
CA VAL A 2 -3.11 -9.60 0.61
C VAL A 2 -2.23 -8.35 0.50
N PRO A 3 -0.89 -8.45 0.45
CA PRO A 3 -0.01 -7.29 0.27
C PRO A 3 -0.32 -6.51 -1.00
N THR A 4 0.01 -5.21 -1.02
CA THR A 4 -0.22 -4.33 -2.18
C THR A 4 1.10 -3.93 -2.84
N PRO A 5 1.50 -4.59 -3.95
CA PRO A 5 2.62 -4.13 -4.77
C PRO A 5 2.36 -2.71 -5.28
N ARG A 6 3.36 -1.83 -5.15
CA ARG A 6 3.30 -0.49 -5.70
C ARG A 6 3.91 -0.47 -7.09
N CYS A 7 3.31 0.32 -7.96
CA CYS A 7 3.85 0.63 -9.28
C CYS A 7 4.41 2.06 -9.29
N VAL A 8 4.92 2.45 -10.47
CA VAL A 8 5.48 3.78 -10.74
C VAL A 8 4.53 4.94 -10.43
N MET A 9 3.22 4.71 -10.32
CA MET A 9 2.24 5.76 -10.01
C MET A 9 2.55 6.49 -8.69
N THR A 10 3.20 5.80 -7.75
CA THR A 10 3.67 6.41 -6.50
C THR A 10 4.74 7.49 -6.68
N THR A 11 5.41 7.54 -7.84
CA THR A 11 6.47 8.51 -8.13
C THR A 11 5.96 9.87 -8.63
N LEU A 12 4.67 9.96 -8.97
CA LEU A 12 4.02 11.22 -9.31
C LEU A 12 3.74 12.02 -8.02
N PRO A 13 3.64 13.37 -8.09
CA PRO A 13 3.11 14.15 -6.97
C PRO A 13 1.78 13.57 -6.46
N GLN A 14 1.62 13.51 -5.15
CA GLN A 14 0.36 13.16 -4.46
C GLN A 14 -0.04 14.39 -3.64
N GLU A 15 -1.32 14.61 -3.34
CA GLU A 15 -1.87 15.71 -2.51
C GLU A 15 -0.82 16.72 -1.94
N GLU A 16 -0.39 16.53 -0.70
CA GLU A 16 0.60 17.38 -0.01
C GLU A 16 2.06 16.90 -0.18
N LEU A 17 2.29 15.89 -1.03
CA LEU A 17 3.60 15.26 -1.24
C LEU A 17 4.18 15.62 -2.63
N PRO A 18 5.40 16.19 -2.69
CA PRO A 18 6.01 16.54 -3.96
C PRO A 18 6.32 15.30 -4.80
N LYS A 19 6.66 15.53 -6.08
CA LYS A 19 7.21 14.47 -6.95
C LYS A 19 8.45 13.84 -6.29
N ASP A 20 8.43 12.52 -6.14
CA ASP A 20 9.59 11.75 -5.68
C ASP A 20 9.79 10.51 -6.55
N THR A 21 10.81 10.54 -7.41
CA THR A 21 11.16 9.39 -8.27
C THR A 21 11.91 8.29 -7.53
N GLY A 22 12.38 8.55 -6.31
CA GLY A 22 13.07 7.61 -5.43
C GLY A 22 12.14 6.74 -4.59
N ILE A 23 10.89 7.16 -4.36
CA ILE A 23 9.97 6.48 -3.42
C ILE A 23 9.76 4.99 -3.73
N LEU A 24 9.63 4.62 -5.00
CA LEU A 24 9.45 3.21 -5.39
C LEU A 24 10.72 2.39 -5.14
N ARG A 25 11.91 2.98 -5.34
CA ARG A 25 13.19 2.35 -5.03
C ARG A 25 13.32 2.13 -3.52
N THR A 26 12.96 3.13 -2.72
CA THR A 26 12.95 3.02 -1.27
C THR A 26 12.04 1.88 -0.81
N ALA A 27 10.82 1.78 -1.36
CA ALA A 27 9.91 0.68 -1.05
C ALA A 27 10.49 -0.69 -1.46
N ALA A 28 11.16 -0.78 -2.60
CA ALA A 28 11.80 -2.03 -3.06
C ALA A 28 12.96 -2.47 -2.17
N GLN A 29 13.67 -1.53 -1.55
CA GLN A 29 14.78 -1.81 -0.65
C GLN A 29 14.32 -2.13 0.78
N THR A 30 13.25 -1.46 1.23
CA THR A 30 12.82 -1.49 2.64
C THR A 30 11.68 -2.47 2.91
N ASN A 31 10.80 -2.73 1.93
CA ASN A 31 9.70 -3.68 2.08
C ASN A 31 9.51 -4.62 0.86
N PRO A 32 10.53 -5.41 0.49
CA PRO A 32 10.42 -6.39 -0.58
C PRO A 32 9.70 -7.66 -0.08
N LEU A 33 8.46 -7.87 -0.53
CA LEU A 33 7.66 -9.03 -0.16
C LEU A 33 7.46 -9.98 -1.34
N ASP A 34 7.39 -11.29 -1.04
CA ASP A 34 7.01 -12.29 -2.02
C ASP A 34 5.53 -12.12 -2.38
N PHE A 35 5.24 -11.96 -3.67
CA PHE A 35 3.88 -11.71 -4.15
C PHE A 35 3.62 -12.43 -5.47
N GLY A 36 2.85 -13.51 -5.40
CA GLY A 36 2.52 -14.33 -6.57
C GLY A 36 3.77 -14.99 -7.21
N PRO A 37 3.75 -15.27 -8.53
CA PRO A 37 4.86 -15.93 -9.21
C PRO A 37 6.03 -15.00 -9.56
N PHE A 38 5.94 -13.71 -9.21
CA PHE A 38 6.94 -12.71 -9.55
C PHE A 38 8.05 -12.64 -8.50
N VAL A 39 9.21 -12.09 -8.87
CA VAL A 39 10.27 -11.70 -7.91
C VAL A 39 9.71 -10.78 -6.82
N LYS A 40 10.40 -10.68 -5.67
CA LYS A 40 10.01 -9.78 -4.57
C LYS A 40 9.57 -8.41 -5.08
N GLN A 41 8.41 -7.95 -4.61
CA GLN A 41 7.78 -6.71 -5.03
C GLN A 41 7.86 -5.64 -3.94
N PRO A 42 7.93 -4.35 -4.31
CA PRO A 42 7.86 -3.22 -3.37
C PRO A 42 6.44 -3.08 -2.84
N CYS A 43 6.12 -3.73 -1.73
CA CYS A 43 4.77 -3.75 -1.20
C CYS A 43 4.58 -2.61 -0.18
N VAL A 44 3.51 -1.83 -0.32
CA VAL A 44 3.11 -0.83 0.69
C VAL A 44 1.59 -0.82 0.75
N GLY A 45 1.04 -1.15 1.91
CA GLY A 45 -0.39 -1.33 2.12
C GLY A 45 -0.86 -2.77 1.93
N LEU A 46 -2.15 -2.96 2.13
CA LEU A 46 -2.85 -4.24 2.10
C LEU A 46 -4.22 -4.09 1.45
N TYR A 47 -4.66 -5.15 0.78
CA TYR A 47 -6.07 -5.36 0.44
C TYR A 47 -6.72 -6.29 1.46
N ALA A 48 -7.95 -5.96 1.83
CA ALA A 48 -8.80 -6.76 2.68
C ALA A 48 -10.20 -6.86 2.08
N ASP A 49 -10.86 -7.99 2.32
CA ASP A 49 -12.24 -8.19 1.92
C ASP A 49 -13.18 -7.46 2.87
N VAL A 50 -14.30 -6.95 2.34
CA VAL A 50 -15.37 -6.39 3.16
C VAL A 50 -16.16 -7.55 3.77
N ALA A 51 -15.84 -7.91 5.02
CA ALA A 51 -16.51 -9.00 5.71
C ALA A 51 -17.95 -8.65 6.10
N ASN A 52 -18.19 -7.40 6.50
CA ASN A 52 -19.52 -6.87 6.83
C ASN A 52 -19.64 -5.45 6.24
N GLY A 53 -20.71 -5.20 5.50
CA GLY A 53 -20.98 -3.87 4.93
C GLY A 53 -21.45 -2.87 5.98
N GLY A 54 -21.26 -1.58 5.71
CA GLY A 54 -21.66 -0.50 6.60
C GLY A 54 -21.11 0.86 6.14
N THR A 55 -21.26 1.88 6.99
CA THR A 55 -20.69 3.21 6.77
C THR A 55 -19.54 3.45 7.75
N LEU A 56 -18.48 4.08 7.27
CA LEU A 56 -17.33 4.51 8.06
C LEU A 56 -17.17 6.02 7.96
N SER A 57 -16.65 6.64 9.01
CA SER A 57 -16.35 8.06 9.09
C SER A 57 -14.92 8.30 9.55
N VAL A 58 -14.34 9.46 9.18
CA VAL A 58 -13.03 9.87 9.69
C VAL A 58 -13.12 10.04 11.20
N GLY A 59 -12.24 9.35 11.93
CA GLY A 59 -12.19 9.36 13.39
C GLY A 59 -12.83 8.14 14.06
N ASP A 60 -13.43 7.22 13.31
CA ASP A 60 -13.90 5.95 13.86
C ASP A 60 -12.75 5.13 14.48
N GLU A 61 -13.03 4.47 15.60
CA GLU A 61 -12.05 3.60 16.28
C GLU A 61 -11.82 2.32 15.48
N VAL A 62 -10.55 1.90 15.38
CA VAL A 62 -10.14 0.69 14.67
C VAL A 62 -9.66 -0.35 15.68
N HIS A 63 -10.33 -1.49 15.71
CA HIS A 63 -9.93 -2.64 16.53
C HIS A 63 -9.33 -3.73 15.64
N LEU A 64 -8.21 -4.30 16.10
CA LEU A 64 -7.69 -5.55 15.55
C LEU A 64 -8.39 -6.70 16.28
N GLY A 65 -9.00 -7.61 15.52
CA GLY A 65 -9.54 -8.85 16.05
C GLY A 65 -8.46 -9.82 16.49
#